data_AF-A0A5P8K3R2-F1
#
_entry.id   AF-A0A5P8K3R2-F1
#
_cell.length_a   1.000
_cell.length_b   1.000
_cell.length_c   1.000
_cell.angle_alpha   90.00
_cell.angle_beta   90.00
_cell.angle_gamma   90.00
#
_symmetry.space_group_name_H-M   'P 1'
#
loop_
_entity.id
_entity.type
_entity.pdbx_description
1 polymer ?
#
loop_
_entity_poly.entity_id
_entity_poly.type
_entity_poly.pdbx_seq_one_letter_code
_entity_poly.pdbx_strand_id
1 'polypeptide(L)'
;MSTRDAETLADLVSQYAGKGPGRGAKITFEQLADRSVDPESGYKPSANLLWSIAAGRGVKMNKRLVRAVAAGLAGFGIDVRRVKAAAAREYTGWDAGELTQGDDELVAGEVIQVARAEGVTPDDMPAVRAFFQELRRRRATKE
;
A
#
# COMPACT_ATOMS: atom_id res chain seq x y z
N MET A 1 -1.09 -20.43 -1.41
CA MET A 1 -0.14 -19.30 -1.26
C MET A 1 -0.28 -18.81 0.17
N SER A 2 0.80 -18.89 0.96
CA SER A 2 0.76 -18.53 2.39
C SER A 2 0.70 -17.03 2.57
N THR A 3 -0.03 -16.58 3.59
CA THR A 3 -0.36 -15.22 4.04
C THR A 3 0.85 -14.38 4.49
N ARG A 4 2.05 -14.70 4.01
CA ARG A 4 3.27 -13.89 4.23
C ARG A 4 3.60 -13.16 2.93
N ASP A 5 3.75 -11.84 3.08
CA ASP A 5 4.33 -10.88 2.14
C ASP A 5 3.32 -10.05 1.31
N ALA A 6 2.29 -9.50 1.97
CA ALA A 6 1.65 -8.28 1.47
C ALA A 6 2.60 -7.09 1.72
N GLU A 7 3.50 -6.86 0.78
CA GLU A 7 4.55 -5.82 0.83
C GLU A 7 3.98 -4.41 1.06
N THR A 8 4.46 -3.71 2.08
CA THR A 8 4.12 -2.31 2.37
C THR A 8 5.00 -1.34 1.59
N LEU A 9 4.65 -0.05 1.58
CA LEU A 9 5.53 0.96 0.99
C LEU A 9 6.85 1.08 1.76
N ALA A 10 6.82 0.87 3.09
CA ALA A 10 8.02 0.83 3.91
C ALA A 10 8.96 -0.32 3.49
N ASP A 11 8.40 -1.51 3.26
CA ASP A 11 9.14 -2.69 2.78
C ASP A 11 9.77 -2.42 1.40
N LEU A 12 8.99 -1.87 0.46
CA LEU A 12 9.51 -1.50 -0.86
C LEU A 12 10.67 -0.51 -0.74
N VAL A 13 10.49 0.59 -0.01
CA VAL A 13 11.52 1.63 0.05
C VAL A 13 12.78 1.10 0.75
N SER A 14 12.64 0.34 1.84
CA SER A 14 13.77 -0.25 2.57
C SER A 14 14.51 -1.33 1.78
N GLN A 15 13.82 -2.06 0.89
CA GLN A 15 14.44 -3.04 0.00
C GLN A 15 15.41 -2.40 -1.01
N TYR A 16 15.09 -1.21 -1.51
CA TYR A 16 15.85 -0.55 -2.58
C TYR A 16 16.75 0.59 -2.11
N ALA A 17 16.51 1.17 -0.93
CA ALA A 17 17.30 2.27 -0.39
C ALA A 17 17.66 2.13 1.11
N GLY A 18 18.87 2.59 1.47
CA GLY A 18 19.36 2.63 2.87
C GLY A 18 20.64 1.82 3.16
N LYS A 19 20.87 1.52 4.45
CA LYS A 19 21.93 0.60 4.91
C LYS A 19 21.29 -0.42 5.86
N GLY A 20 21.05 -1.64 5.39
CA GLY A 20 20.58 -2.74 6.24
C GLY A 20 21.74 -3.59 6.76
N PRO A 21 21.69 -4.11 7.99
CA PRO A 21 22.60 -5.17 8.41
C PRO A 21 22.37 -6.42 7.55
N GLY A 22 23.39 -6.84 6.80
CA GLY A 22 23.38 -8.09 6.04
C GLY A 22 22.73 -8.06 4.65
N ARG A 23 22.15 -6.94 4.20
CA ARG A 23 21.72 -6.74 2.81
C ARG A 23 22.05 -5.31 2.37
N GLY A 24 22.93 -5.16 1.38
CA GLY A 24 23.25 -3.86 0.82
C GLY A 24 22.03 -3.30 0.11
N ALA A 25 21.49 -2.17 0.58
CA ALA A 25 20.52 -1.45 -0.22
C ALA A 25 21.24 -0.91 -1.46
N LYS A 26 20.56 -0.96 -2.61
CA LYS A 26 21.20 -0.70 -3.91
C LYS A 26 21.60 0.77 -4.07
N ILE A 27 20.88 1.70 -3.43
CA ILE A 27 21.16 3.14 -3.48
C ILE A 27 20.93 3.80 -2.12
N THR A 28 21.46 5.01 -1.93
CA THR A 28 21.19 5.82 -0.73
C THR A 28 19.81 6.48 -0.80
N PHE A 29 19.29 6.99 0.32
CA PHE A 29 18.03 7.74 0.34
C PHE A 29 18.12 9.05 -0.44
N GLU A 30 19.30 9.68 -0.50
CA GLU A 30 19.57 10.85 -1.34
C GLU A 30 19.47 10.48 -2.81
N GLN A 31 20.11 9.39 -3.22
CA GLN A 31 20.03 8.90 -4.60
C GLN A 31 18.61 8.51 -4.99
N LEU A 32 17.83 7.92 -4.06
CA LEU A 32 16.42 7.63 -4.31
C LEU A 32 15.60 8.91 -4.41
N ALA A 33 15.84 9.90 -3.54
CA ALA A 33 15.17 11.20 -3.59
C ALA A 33 15.42 11.90 -4.93
N ASP A 34 16.65 11.88 -5.43
CA ASP A 34 17.02 12.49 -6.71
C ASP A 34 16.29 11.88 -7.90
N ARG A 35 15.99 10.58 -7.84
CA ARG A 35 15.22 9.88 -8.87
C ARG A 35 13.71 10.00 -8.68
N SER A 36 13.27 10.33 -7.47
CA SER A 36 11.85 10.34 -7.10
C SER A 36 11.21 11.68 -7.42
N VAL A 37 10.96 11.96 -8.70
CA VAL A 37 10.26 13.18 -9.13
C VAL A 37 8.90 12.80 -9.69
N ASP A 38 7.82 13.36 -9.13
CA ASP A 38 6.47 13.16 -9.65
C ASP A 38 6.37 13.77 -11.06
N PRO A 39 6.16 12.96 -12.12
CA PRO A 39 6.16 13.45 -13.49
C PRO A 39 5.02 14.44 -13.77
N GLU A 40 3.94 14.41 -12.98
CA GLU A 40 2.80 15.31 -13.16
C GLU A 40 2.98 16.67 -12.48
N SER A 41 3.61 16.70 -11.30
CA SER A 41 3.65 17.92 -10.46
C SER A 41 5.05 18.47 -10.19
N GLY A 42 6.10 17.75 -10.59
CA GLY A 42 7.48 18.08 -10.24
C GLY A 42 7.80 17.88 -8.75
N TYR A 43 6.86 17.34 -7.96
CA TYR A 43 7.07 17.08 -6.53
C TYR A 43 8.22 16.09 -6.31
N LYS A 44 9.16 16.47 -5.44
CA LYS A 44 10.30 15.66 -5.03
C LYS A 44 10.29 15.47 -3.51
N PRO A 45 10.20 14.24 -2.97
CA PRO A 45 10.31 13.99 -1.55
C PRO A 45 11.76 14.19 -1.09
N SER A 46 11.95 14.59 0.17
CA SER A 46 13.30 14.68 0.74
C SER A 46 13.85 13.29 1.09
N ALA A 47 15.17 13.15 1.14
CA ALA A 47 15.82 11.92 1.59
C ALA A 47 15.35 11.50 3.00
N ASN A 48 15.16 12.47 3.90
CA ASN A 48 14.65 12.23 5.26
C ASN A 48 13.19 11.72 5.27
N LEU A 49 12.36 12.19 4.34
CA LEU A 49 11.00 11.67 4.18
C LEU A 49 11.02 10.21 3.71
N LEU A 50 11.87 9.87 2.74
CA LEU A 50 12.03 8.50 2.26
C LEU A 50 12.59 7.57 3.34
N TRP A 51 13.55 8.05 4.14
CA TRP A 51 14.02 7.33 5.31
C TRP A 51 12.91 7.11 6.34
N SER A 52 12.06 8.13 6.59
CA SER A 52 10.93 8.01 7.51
C SER A 52 9.93 6.96 7.04
N ILE A 53 9.64 6.91 5.73
CA ILE A 53 8.80 5.86 5.12
C ILE A 53 9.45 4.49 5.31
N ALA A 54 10.73 4.34 4.96
CA ALA A 54 11.45 3.07 5.11
C ALA A 54 11.51 2.58 6.57
N ALA A 55 11.53 3.50 7.53
CA ALA A 55 11.51 3.22 8.95
C ALA A 55 10.10 2.93 9.50
N GLY A 56 9.06 2.89 8.67
CA GLY A 56 7.67 2.68 9.10
C GLY A 56 7.15 3.80 10.00
N ARG A 57 7.74 5.01 9.93
CA ARG A 57 7.22 6.15 10.67
C ARG A 57 5.99 6.64 9.92
N GLY A 58 4.84 6.67 10.58
CA GLY A 58 3.56 7.04 9.97
C GLY A 58 3.65 8.35 9.17
N VAL A 59 3.72 8.22 7.85
CA VAL A 59 3.80 9.33 6.91
C VAL A 59 2.46 9.46 6.21
N LYS A 60 1.94 10.67 6.14
CA LYS A 60 0.70 10.95 5.41
C LYS A 60 0.90 10.66 3.92
N MET A 61 0.32 9.55 3.46
CA MET A 61 0.38 9.15 2.07
C MET A 61 -0.47 10.06 1.20
N ASN A 62 0.07 10.50 0.06
CA ASN A 62 -0.66 11.29 -0.92
C ASN A 62 -0.25 10.91 -2.35
N LYS A 63 -1.10 11.26 -3.33
CA LYS A 63 -0.91 10.86 -4.74
C LYS A 63 0.44 11.31 -5.31
N ARG A 64 0.90 12.53 -4.99
CA ARG A 64 2.18 13.08 -5.50
C ARG A 64 3.37 12.29 -4.95
N LEU A 65 3.34 11.96 -3.66
CA LEU A 65 4.37 11.14 -3.01
C LEU A 65 4.45 9.73 -3.61
N VAL A 66 3.32 9.05 -3.78
CA VAL A 66 3.27 7.70 -4.36
C VAL A 66 3.80 7.68 -5.78
N ARG A 67 3.44 8.67 -6.62
CA ARG A 67 3.96 8.77 -7.98
C ARG A 67 5.45 9.10 -8.04
N ALA A 68 5.92 10.01 -7.19
CA ALA A 68 7.33 10.34 -7.09
C ALA A 68 8.17 9.09 -6.70
N VAL A 69 7.73 8.35 -5.69
CA VAL A 69 8.39 7.10 -5.27
C VAL A 69 8.38 6.06 -6.40
N ALA A 70 7.25 5.92 -7.11
CA ALA A 70 7.17 5.02 -8.27
C ALA A 70 8.18 5.40 -9.38
N ALA A 71 8.31 6.69 -9.69
CA ALA A 71 9.32 7.16 -10.64
C ALA A 71 10.75 6.83 -10.17
N GLY A 72 11.04 7.02 -8.88
CA GLY A 72 12.35 6.71 -8.30
C GLY A 72 12.71 5.23 -8.33
N LEU A 73 11.71 4.35 -8.20
CA LEU A 73 11.88 2.90 -8.21
C LEU A 73 11.78 2.27 -9.61
N ALA A 74 11.31 3.00 -10.62
CA ALA A 74 11.15 2.50 -11.99
C ALA A 74 12.47 1.97 -12.58
N GLY A 75 13.61 2.59 -12.24
CA GLY A 75 14.94 2.12 -12.64
C GLY A 75 15.32 0.72 -12.12
N PHE A 76 14.58 0.18 -11.16
CA PHE A 76 14.71 -1.20 -10.66
C PHE A 76 13.65 -2.15 -11.21
N GLY A 77 12.86 -1.73 -12.21
CA GLY A 77 11.78 -2.52 -12.80
C GLY A 77 10.51 -2.55 -11.95
N ILE A 78 10.35 -1.64 -11.00
CA ILE A 78 9.14 -1.56 -10.16
C ILE A 78 8.09 -0.67 -10.83
N ASP A 79 6.93 -1.27 -11.13
CA ASP A 79 5.80 -0.57 -11.73
C ASP A 79 5.00 0.26 -10.71
N VAL A 80 4.40 1.35 -11.19
CA VAL A 80 3.52 2.24 -10.42
C VAL A 80 2.35 1.49 -9.79
N ARG A 81 1.85 0.41 -10.40
CA ARG A 81 0.77 -0.40 -9.82
C ARG A 81 1.19 -1.07 -8.50
N ARG A 82 2.41 -1.61 -8.44
CA ARG A 82 2.95 -2.26 -7.24
C ARG A 82 3.15 -1.24 -6.12
N VAL A 83 3.73 -0.08 -6.43
CA VAL A 83 3.92 1.01 -5.45
C VAL A 83 2.57 1.53 -4.92
N LYS A 84 1.56 1.67 -5.78
CA LYS A 84 0.20 2.06 -5.37
C LYS A 84 -0.44 1.02 -4.44
N ALA A 85 -0.29 -0.27 -4.75
CA ALA A 85 -0.81 -1.34 -3.91
C ALA A 85 -0.14 -1.34 -2.52
N ALA A 86 1.18 -1.21 -2.48
CA ALA A 86 1.95 -1.13 -1.24
C ALA A 86 1.59 0.11 -0.39
N ALA A 87 1.38 1.26 -1.04
CA ALA A 87 0.91 2.48 -0.37
C ALA A 87 -0.53 2.35 0.15
N ALA A 88 -1.40 1.64 -0.58
CA ALA A 88 -2.76 1.35 -0.10
C ALA A 88 -2.72 0.45 1.13
N ARG A 89 -1.88 -0.61 1.13
CA ARG A 89 -1.71 -1.52 2.27
C ARG A 89 -1.22 -0.80 3.53
N GLU A 90 -0.22 0.06 3.38
CA GLU A 90 0.32 0.90 4.47
C GLU A 90 -0.77 1.79 5.08
N TYR A 91 -1.67 2.33 4.24
CA TYR A 91 -2.74 3.22 4.69
C TYR A 91 -3.92 2.47 5.31
N THR A 92 -4.35 1.36 4.71
CA THR A 92 -5.53 0.63 5.16
C THR A 92 -5.24 -0.30 6.32
N GLY A 93 -4.01 -0.79 6.47
CA GLY A 93 -3.68 -1.78 7.51
C GLY A 93 -4.33 -3.15 7.31
N TRP A 94 -5.12 -3.33 6.25
CA TRP A 94 -5.83 -4.57 5.90
C TRP A 94 -5.81 -4.84 4.40
N ASP A 95 -5.65 -6.12 4.01
CA ASP A 95 -5.99 -6.63 2.68
C ASP A 95 -7.45 -7.14 2.65
N ALA A 96 -8.12 -7.06 1.50
CA ALA A 96 -9.50 -7.56 1.35
C ALA A 96 -9.64 -9.05 1.67
N GLY A 97 -8.58 -9.85 1.45
CA GLY A 97 -8.55 -11.26 1.84
C GLY A 97 -8.46 -11.46 3.36
N GLU A 98 -7.79 -10.57 4.08
CA GLU A 98 -7.61 -10.63 5.54
C GLU A 98 -8.89 -10.20 6.29
N LEU A 99 -9.71 -9.33 5.69
CA LEU A 99 -11.01 -8.95 6.24
C LEU A 99 -11.99 -10.13 6.35
N THR A 100 -11.79 -11.20 5.59
CA THR A 100 -12.61 -12.43 5.70
C THR A 100 -12.29 -13.28 6.92
N GLN A 101 -11.16 -13.01 7.60
CA GLN A 101 -10.67 -13.74 8.78
C GLN A 101 -10.73 -12.91 10.08
N GLY A 102 -11.16 -11.64 10.02
CA GLY A 102 -11.29 -10.77 11.18
C GLY A 102 -12.48 -11.13 12.07
N ASP A 103 -12.29 -10.96 13.38
CA ASP A 103 -13.18 -11.35 14.48
C ASP A 103 -14.68 -11.13 14.21
N ASP A 104 -15.49 -12.07 14.69
CA ASP A 104 -16.93 -12.21 14.46
C ASP A 104 -17.82 -11.07 15.03
N GLU A 105 -17.24 -9.95 15.43
CA GLU A 105 -17.93 -8.77 15.95
C GLU A 105 -17.70 -7.54 15.07
N LEU A 106 -18.26 -7.58 13.86
CA LEU A 106 -18.61 -6.33 13.18
C LEU A 106 -19.56 -5.56 14.09
N VAL A 107 -19.06 -4.46 14.65
CA VAL A 107 -19.83 -3.65 15.58
C VAL A 107 -20.88 -2.89 14.78
N ALA A 108 -22.12 -2.83 15.28
CA ALA A 108 -23.18 -2.07 14.64
C ALA A 108 -22.71 -0.61 14.44
N GLY A 109 -22.65 -0.17 13.17
CA GLY A 109 -22.17 1.17 12.79
C GLY A 109 -20.79 1.21 12.14
N GLU A 110 -20.10 0.08 11.98
CA GLU A 110 -18.80 0.01 11.31
C GLU A 110 -18.89 0.35 9.81
N VAL A 111 -18.00 1.25 9.35
CA VAL A 111 -17.93 1.70 7.95
C VAL A 111 -16.72 1.07 7.29
N ILE A 112 -16.96 0.14 6.36
CA ILE A 112 -15.90 -0.51 5.59
C ILE A 112 -15.68 0.27 4.30
N GLN A 113 -14.45 0.74 4.10
CA GLN A 113 -14.05 1.44 2.88
C GLN A 113 -13.09 0.58 2.05
N VAL A 114 -13.38 0.46 0.77
CA VAL A 114 -12.56 -0.29 -0.19
C VAL A 114 -11.88 0.69 -1.13
N ALA A 115 -10.54 0.71 -1.12
CA ALA A 115 -9.78 1.41 -2.14
C ALA A 115 -9.83 0.62 -3.45
N ARG A 116 -10.19 1.27 -4.55
CA ARG A 116 -10.20 0.70 -5.90
C ARG A 116 -9.40 1.56 -6.87
N ALA A 117 -8.91 0.94 -7.94
CA ALA A 117 -8.40 1.70 -9.07
C ALA A 117 -9.55 2.41 -9.81
N GLU A 118 -9.22 3.52 -10.48
CA GLU A 118 -10.18 4.25 -11.32
C GLU A 118 -10.70 3.36 -12.44
N GLY A 119 -12.01 3.43 -12.71
CA GLY A 119 -12.69 2.60 -13.72
C GLY A 119 -13.05 1.18 -13.28
N VAL A 120 -12.49 0.67 -12.17
CA VAL A 120 -12.80 -0.69 -11.67
C VAL A 120 -14.16 -0.70 -10.97
N THR A 121 -15.13 -1.45 -11.44
CA THR A 121 -16.46 -1.53 -10.81
C THR A 121 -16.49 -2.59 -9.71
N PRO A 122 -17.50 -2.59 -8.80
CA PRO A 122 -17.69 -3.71 -7.89
C PRO A 122 -17.80 -5.07 -8.60
N ASP A 123 -18.25 -5.07 -9.86
CA ASP A 123 -18.37 -6.29 -10.64
C ASP A 123 -17.03 -6.89 -11.05
N ASP A 124 -16.02 -6.03 -11.19
CA ASP A 124 -14.63 -6.39 -11.46
C ASP A 124 -13.86 -6.80 -10.19
N MET A 125 -14.51 -6.81 -9.03
CA MET A 125 -13.91 -7.10 -7.73
C MET A 125 -14.59 -8.31 -7.06
N PRO A 126 -14.46 -9.52 -7.61
CA PRO A 126 -15.18 -10.70 -7.13
C PRO A 126 -14.91 -11.02 -5.65
N ALA A 127 -13.69 -10.78 -5.17
CA ALA A 127 -13.36 -10.95 -3.75
C ALA A 127 -14.11 -9.95 -2.84
N VAL A 128 -14.19 -8.68 -3.23
CA VAL A 128 -14.93 -7.65 -2.48
C VAL A 128 -16.43 -7.92 -2.54
N ARG A 129 -16.94 -8.38 -3.68
CA ARG A 129 -18.34 -8.81 -3.80
C ARG A 129 -18.64 -9.97 -2.86
N ALA A 130 -17.82 -11.02 -2.88
CA ALA A 130 -17.98 -12.18 -2.00
C ALA A 130 -17.93 -11.77 -0.52
N PHE A 131 -17.02 -10.87 -0.17
CA PHE A 131 -16.93 -10.29 1.17
C PHE A 131 -18.24 -9.58 1.57
N PHE A 132 -18.75 -8.63 0.79
CA PHE A 132 -20.00 -7.95 1.12
C PHE A 132 -21.23 -8.88 1.14
N GLN A 133 -21.25 -9.94 0.33
CA GLN A 133 -22.29 -10.96 0.37
C GLN A 133 -22.24 -11.75 1.69
N GLU A 134 -21.05 -12.13 2.15
CA GLU A 134 -20.86 -12.80 3.43
C GLU A 134 -21.29 -11.90 4.60
N LEU A 135 -20.96 -10.61 4.55
CA LEU A 135 -21.41 -9.65 5.56
C LEU A 135 -22.94 -9.58 5.66
N ARG A 136 -23.62 -9.52 4.52
CA ARG A 136 -25.09 -9.54 4.47
C ARG A 136 -25.67 -10.83 5.04
N ARG A 137 -25.05 -11.97 4.71
CA ARG A 137 -25.46 -13.29 5.22
C ARG A 137 -25.34 -13.34 6.74
N ARG A 138 -24.19 -12.97 7.30
CA ARG A 138 -23.95 -12.95 8.75
C ARG A 138 -24.91 -12.04 9.51
N ARG A 139 -25.29 -10.90 8.93
CA ARG A 139 -26.32 -10.02 9.50
C ARG A 139 -27.69 -10.69 9.55
N ALA A 140 -28.08 -11.40 8.49
CA ALA A 140 -29.37 -12.09 8.42
C ALA A 140 -29.48 -13.29 9.38
N THR A 141 -28.36 -13.90 9.80
CA THR A 141 -28.35 -15.01 10.77
C THR A 141 -28.19 -14.58 12.23
N LYS A 142 -27.87 -13.31 12.50
CA LYS A 142 -27.76 -12.75 13.86
C LYS A 142 -29.05 -12.09 14.37
N GLU A 143 -30.13 -12.09 13.56
CA GLU A 143 -31.52 -11.78 13.97
C GLU A 143 -32.27 -13.07 14.31
#